data_AF-A0A5K1IKQ4-F1
#
_entry.id   AF-A0A5K1IKQ4-F1
#
_cell.length_a   1.000
_cell.length_b   1.000
_cell.length_c   1.000
_cell.angle_alpha   90.00
_cell.angle_beta   90.00
_cell.angle_gamma   90.00
#
_symmetry.space_group_name_H-M   'P 1'
#
loop_
_entity.id
_entity.type
_entity.pdbx_description
1 polymer ?
#
loop_
_entity_poly.entity_id
_entity_poly.type
_entity_poly.pdbx_seq_one_letter_code
_entity_poly.pdbx_strand_id
1 'polypeptide(L)'
;MKRPLYYLLCAIACTSMVGATMPMAAIAEAIQPQETAEQQARADATNSDANKAKDATNTNTTADTVEDSTATTTGTSATNTESANGTPTTPGTAAATGTATTTPTPSLRTQAAGTPEAITTAAATAHTHTATASQNGVTFTVSWNDAPAGTATTFHVTQANGSSQAKARMDVPTYWDGGGQESVCDPSRQAWASYHDLGTAGHDFTFDFTASGTYRIHFYFMDNDRNDPQNDKGIYYLRTTAEATVDDAARPSVTQIVNDAVARCRQETDGSEYDMALWLHDWTLDQLEYDHNLNWCSAESGLTRHQGTCESYQRIYAKLLNAAGIANGRITGNGHTWNAVKIDGKWCQMDLTWDDTSDNWYGDLDQRHLYFGLTDELMAIAHSDRTANYQKDDYAYRSTDLSNNYFVRYGKADEWAEKYADRIQQHLNAKDESFSIDVSQRSYIQTEKHPQFHLIPIEM
;
A
#
# COMPACT_ATOMS: atom_id res chain seq x y z
N MET A 1 -0.07 19.66 4.22
CA MET A 1 0.95 18.81 4.87
C MET A 1 1.48 19.33 6.21
N LYS A 2 1.75 20.62 6.43
CA LYS A 2 2.39 21.09 7.70
C LYS A 2 1.54 21.02 9.00
N ARG A 3 0.20 21.06 8.89
CA ARG A 3 -0.73 21.06 10.03
C ARG A 3 -0.81 19.73 10.82
N PRO A 4 -0.99 18.55 10.18
CA PRO A 4 -1.03 17.28 10.91
C PRO A 4 0.29 16.96 11.63
N LEU A 5 1.42 17.37 11.04
CA LEU A 5 2.77 17.19 11.61
C LEU A 5 2.91 17.82 13.01
N TYR A 6 2.44 19.06 13.18
CA TYR A 6 2.58 19.80 14.44
C TYR A 6 1.73 19.21 15.56
N TYR A 7 0.49 18.80 15.26
CA TYR A 7 -0.37 18.14 16.24
C TYR A 7 0.20 16.80 16.66
N LEU A 8 0.78 16.04 15.72
CA LEU A 8 1.41 14.76 16.00
C LEU A 8 2.63 14.93 16.92
N LEU A 9 3.51 15.88 16.63
CA LEU A 9 4.68 16.20 17.46
C LEU A 9 4.28 16.67 18.87
N CYS A 10 3.32 17.59 18.96
CA CYS A 10 2.80 18.03 20.25
C CYS A 10 2.20 16.85 21.03
N ALA A 11 1.46 15.95 20.38
CA ALA A 11 0.85 14.81 21.06
C ALA A 11 1.88 13.76 21.51
N ILE A 12 2.93 13.52 20.71
CA ILE A 12 4.06 12.65 21.09
C ILE A 12 4.82 13.26 22.28
N ALA A 13 5.09 14.56 22.27
CA ALA A 13 5.74 15.24 23.40
C ALA A 13 4.82 15.32 24.65
N CYS A 14 3.51 15.47 24.47
CA CYS A 14 2.55 15.46 25.59
C CYS A 14 2.51 14.13 26.33
N THR A 15 2.61 13.04 25.58
CA THR A 15 2.53 11.69 26.14
C THR A 15 3.80 11.28 26.86
N SER A 16 4.98 11.77 26.45
CA SER A 16 6.24 11.57 27.20
C SER A 16 6.27 12.32 28.54
N MET A 17 5.65 13.51 28.61
CA MET A 17 5.54 14.31 29.84
C MET A 17 4.76 13.62 30.97
N VAL A 18 3.88 12.65 30.66
CA VAL A 18 3.16 11.86 31.66
C VAL A 18 4.09 10.88 32.40
N GLY A 19 5.21 10.48 31.78
CA GLY A 19 6.23 9.63 32.41
C GLY A 19 7.26 10.40 33.25
N ALA A 20 7.58 11.65 32.87
CA ALA A 20 8.62 12.46 33.51
C ALA A 20 8.21 13.11 34.83
N THR A 21 6.92 13.06 35.22
CA THR A 21 6.40 13.72 36.43
C THR A 21 6.33 12.83 37.68
N MET A 22 6.84 11.59 37.63
CA MET A 22 6.98 10.75 38.84
C MET A 22 8.43 10.72 39.33
N PRO A 23 8.79 11.41 40.43
CA PRO A 23 10.08 11.22 41.06
C PRO A 23 10.15 9.81 41.67
N MET A 24 11.13 9.01 41.24
CA MET A 24 11.45 7.63 41.71
C MET A 24 11.63 7.47 43.23
N ALA A 25 11.55 8.54 44.03
CA ALA A 25 11.72 8.49 45.48
C ALA A 25 10.52 7.89 46.24
N ALA A 26 9.33 7.80 45.63
CA ALA A 26 8.12 7.36 46.33
C ALA A 26 7.90 5.82 46.36
N ILE A 27 8.73 5.01 45.67
CA ILE A 27 8.56 3.55 45.61
C ILE A 27 9.34 2.82 46.73
N ALA A 28 10.31 3.49 47.37
CA ALA A 28 11.15 2.85 48.39
C ALA A 28 10.50 2.74 49.79
N GLU A 29 9.38 3.41 50.05
CA GLU A 29 8.73 3.41 51.38
C GLU A 29 7.52 2.45 51.50
N ALA A 30 7.13 1.77 50.42
CA ALA A 30 5.98 0.84 50.42
C ALA A 30 6.35 -0.64 50.57
N ILE A 31 7.62 -0.99 50.79
CA ILE A 31 8.08 -2.38 50.95
C ILE A 31 8.85 -2.54 52.27
N GLN A 32 8.14 -2.44 53.40
CA GLN A 32 8.49 -3.16 54.63
C GLN A 32 7.22 -3.70 55.32
N PRO A 33 7.17 -4.98 55.72
CA PRO A 33 5.97 -5.58 56.30
C PRO A 33 5.84 -5.26 57.79
N GLN A 34 4.67 -4.77 58.19
CA GLN A 34 4.36 -4.44 59.59
C GLN A 34 3.85 -5.69 60.33
N GLU A 35 4.72 -6.24 61.19
CA GLU A 35 4.38 -7.20 62.24
C GLU A 35 3.95 -6.48 63.54
N THR A 36 2.88 -7.01 64.15
CA THR A 36 2.53 -7.04 65.59
C THR A 36 1.95 -5.81 66.30
N ALA A 37 0.69 -5.95 66.77
CA ALA A 37 0.22 -5.74 68.16
C ALA A 37 -1.31 -6.04 68.23
N GLU A 38 -1.71 -7.29 68.53
CA GLU A 38 -2.18 -7.78 69.84
C GLU A 38 -3.58 -7.28 70.27
N GLN A 39 -4.61 -8.12 70.11
CA GLN A 39 -5.20 -9.04 71.11
C GLN A 39 -6.31 -8.42 71.99
N GLN A 40 -7.42 -9.19 72.04
CA GLN A 40 -8.43 -9.35 73.11
C GLN A 40 -9.84 -8.88 72.66
N ALA A 41 -10.70 -9.76 72.14
CA ALA A 41 -11.38 -10.77 72.95
C ALA A 41 -11.77 -12.06 72.18
N ARG A 42 -11.64 -13.18 72.90
CA ARG A 42 -12.16 -14.56 72.65
C ARG A 42 -13.71 -14.56 72.59
N ALA A 43 -14.43 -15.57 72.10
CA ALA A 43 -14.22 -17.02 72.19
C ALA A 43 -15.18 -17.81 71.25
N ASP A 44 -14.91 -19.12 71.16
CA ASP A 44 -15.79 -20.26 70.78
C ASP A 44 -16.28 -20.35 69.32
N ALA A 45 -16.24 -21.47 68.57
CA ALA A 45 -15.89 -22.89 68.78
C ALA A 45 -15.74 -23.53 67.36
N THR A 46 -14.69 -24.29 67.05
CA THR A 46 -14.60 -25.78 67.06
C THR A 46 -15.13 -26.50 65.80
N ASN A 47 -14.16 -27.09 65.06
CA ASN A 47 -14.11 -28.41 64.41
C ASN A 47 -14.79 -28.77 63.06
N SER A 48 -13.91 -29.32 62.20
CA SER A 48 -13.93 -30.64 61.54
C SER A 48 -14.73 -30.91 60.25
N ASP A 49 -14.04 -31.73 59.44
CA ASP A 49 -14.47 -32.66 58.39
C ASP A 49 -14.68 -32.11 56.98
N ALA A 50 -14.40 -32.84 55.88
CA ALA A 50 -13.54 -33.97 55.53
C ALA A 50 -13.98 -34.34 54.09
N ASN A 51 -13.03 -34.72 53.22
CA ASN A 51 -13.23 -35.43 51.94
C ASN A 51 -13.99 -34.63 50.85
N LYS A 52 -13.62 -34.72 49.56
CA LYS A 52 -13.39 -35.95 48.79
C LYS A 52 -12.77 -35.58 47.44
N ALA A 53 -11.77 -36.36 47.03
CA ALA A 53 -11.14 -36.33 45.72
C ALA A 53 -12.10 -36.65 44.56
N LYS A 54 -11.75 -36.20 43.35
CA LYS A 54 -11.55 -37.10 42.20
C LYS A 54 -10.79 -36.43 41.05
N ASP A 55 -9.75 -37.12 40.63
CA ASP A 55 -8.97 -37.00 39.39
C ASP A 55 -9.83 -36.94 38.12
N ALA A 56 -9.31 -36.26 37.09
CA ALA A 56 -8.97 -36.91 35.82
C ALA A 56 -8.08 -36.01 34.93
N THR A 57 -6.89 -36.51 34.68
CA THR A 57 -5.84 -36.11 33.74
C THR A 57 -6.29 -36.32 32.27
N ASN A 58 -5.93 -35.42 31.34
CA ASN A 58 -5.02 -35.72 30.21
C ASN A 58 -4.86 -34.57 29.19
N THR A 59 -3.59 -34.32 28.88
CA THR A 59 -2.91 -33.92 27.62
C THR A 59 -3.63 -34.37 26.32
N ASN A 60 -3.51 -33.76 25.13
CA ASN A 60 -2.33 -33.26 24.42
C ASN A 60 -2.72 -32.56 23.07
N THR A 61 -1.78 -31.77 22.52
CA THR A 61 -1.48 -31.56 21.07
C THR A 61 -2.35 -30.65 20.16
N THR A 62 -1.69 -29.57 19.73
CA THR A 62 -1.51 -28.96 18.38
C THR A 62 -2.40 -29.36 17.20
N ALA A 63 -2.91 -28.36 16.46
CA ALA A 63 -3.11 -28.42 15.02
C ALA A 63 -3.10 -27.01 14.39
N ASP A 64 -2.19 -26.81 13.43
CA ASP A 64 -2.19 -25.76 12.41
C ASP A 64 -3.46 -25.81 11.56
N THR A 65 -3.99 -24.64 11.19
CA THR A 65 -4.77 -24.50 9.96
C THR A 65 -4.47 -23.15 9.31
N VAL A 66 -3.87 -23.23 8.13
CA VAL A 66 -3.78 -22.18 7.12
C VAL A 66 -5.16 -22.07 6.46
N GLU A 67 -5.79 -20.89 6.49
CA GLU A 67 -6.93 -20.59 5.62
C GLU A 67 -6.58 -19.48 4.63
N ASP A 68 -6.45 -19.94 3.38
CA ASP A 68 -6.57 -19.18 2.15
C ASP A 68 -8.02 -18.67 2.02
N SER A 69 -8.19 -17.39 1.68
CA SER A 69 -9.49 -16.83 1.35
C SER A 69 -9.34 -15.71 0.34
N THR A 70 -9.49 -16.09 -0.92
CA THR A 70 -9.83 -15.22 -2.05
C THR A 70 -11.12 -14.45 -1.77
N ALA A 71 -11.02 -13.13 -1.61
CA ALA A 71 -12.18 -12.23 -1.61
C ALA A 71 -12.03 -11.18 -2.72
N THR A 72 -12.71 -11.43 -3.83
CA THR A 72 -13.00 -10.44 -4.88
C THR A 72 -13.97 -9.40 -4.32
N THR A 73 -13.54 -8.14 -4.18
CA THR A 73 -14.44 -7.03 -3.85
C THR A 73 -14.50 -6.03 -4.99
N THR A 74 -15.61 -6.07 -5.72
CA THR A 74 -16.06 -5.01 -6.63
C THR A 74 -16.60 -3.85 -5.79
N GLY A 75 -15.81 -2.79 -5.64
CA GLY A 75 -16.19 -1.56 -4.94
C GLY A 75 -16.19 -0.38 -5.91
N THR A 76 -17.38 0.06 -6.31
CA THR A 76 -17.61 1.26 -7.12
C THR A 76 -17.20 2.51 -6.34
N SER A 77 -16.09 3.15 -6.71
CA SER A 77 -15.69 4.45 -6.17
C SER A 77 -16.38 5.58 -6.93
N ALA A 78 -17.24 6.32 -6.23
CA ALA A 78 -17.80 7.56 -6.69
C ALA A 78 -16.70 8.64 -6.75
N THR A 79 -16.57 9.28 -7.90
CA THR A 79 -15.64 10.38 -8.18
C THR A 79 -16.09 11.66 -7.48
N ASN A 80 -15.26 12.22 -6.62
CA ASN A 80 -15.35 13.62 -6.23
C ASN A 80 -14.39 14.45 -7.08
N THR A 81 -14.97 15.36 -7.86
CA THR A 81 -14.30 16.32 -8.75
C THR A 81 -13.77 17.50 -7.95
N GLU A 82 -12.47 17.77 -8.01
CA GLU A 82 -11.93 19.09 -7.65
C GLU A 82 -11.69 19.91 -8.91
N SER A 83 -12.31 21.09 -8.92
CA SER A 83 -12.36 22.04 -10.04
C SER A 83 -11.06 22.83 -10.15
N ALA A 84 -10.42 22.83 -11.33
CA ALA A 84 -9.45 23.84 -11.73
C ALA A 84 -10.16 24.90 -12.60
N ASN A 85 -10.18 26.14 -12.10
CA ASN A 85 -10.70 27.30 -12.82
C ASN A 85 -9.52 28.07 -13.45
N GLY A 86 -9.56 28.33 -14.75
CA GLY A 86 -8.51 29.11 -15.43
C GLY A 86 -8.65 29.20 -16.96
N THR A 87 -9.60 30.00 -17.44
CA THR A 87 -9.56 30.66 -18.78
C THR A 87 -8.79 31.98 -18.59
N PRO A 88 -8.01 32.57 -19.54
CA PRO A 88 -8.36 32.79 -20.97
C PRO A 88 -7.12 32.69 -21.91
N THR A 89 -7.09 32.91 -23.24
CA THR A 89 -7.84 33.71 -24.23
C THR A 89 -7.26 33.34 -25.62
N THR A 90 -8.08 33.27 -26.67
CA THR A 90 -7.65 33.27 -28.08
C THR A 90 -7.68 34.71 -28.63
N PRO A 91 -6.76 35.10 -29.52
CA PRO A 91 -7.13 35.41 -30.92
C PRO A 91 -6.00 34.98 -31.89
N GLY A 92 -6.12 34.78 -33.21
CA GLY A 92 -7.07 35.17 -34.25
C GLY A 92 -6.46 34.80 -35.63
N THR A 93 -7.26 35.00 -36.67
CA THR A 93 -7.24 34.51 -38.06
C THR A 93 -6.17 35.09 -39.02
N ALA A 94 -5.81 34.34 -40.09
CA ALA A 94 -5.58 34.74 -41.51
C ALA A 94 -4.62 33.73 -42.22
N ALA A 95 -5.04 32.92 -43.21
CA ALA A 95 -5.26 33.20 -44.65
C ALA A 95 -3.99 33.50 -45.47
N ALA A 96 -3.65 32.64 -46.46
CA ALA A 96 -3.28 33.00 -47.85
C ALA A 96 -2.82 31.79 -48.72
N THR A 97 -3.59 31.55 -49.80
CA THR A 97 -3.19 31.29 -51.23
C THR A 97 -2.10 30.26 -51.57
N GLY A 98 -2.39 29.20 -52.34
CA GLY A 98 -2.42 29.19 -53.84
C GLY A 98 -1.16 28.44 -54.33
N THR A 99 -1.19 27.40 -55.17
CA THR A 99 -1.56 27.39 -56.60
C THR A 99 -1.65 25.95 -57.13
N ALA A 100 -2.56 25.75 -58.09
CA ALA A 100 -2.83 24.53 -58.84
C ALA A 100 -1.67 24.08 -59.75
N THR A 101 -1.73 22.87 -60.32
CA THR A 101 -1.77 22.62 -61.79
C THR A 101 -1.84 21.12 -62.14
N THR A 102 -3.00 20.73 -62.69
CA THR A 102 -3.31 19.78 -63.78
C THR A 102 -3.03 18.26 -63.71
N THR A 103 -4.16 17.53 -63.71
CA THR A 103 -4.41 16.21 -64.34
C THR A 103 -4.03 16.19 -65.84
N PRO A 104 -3.84 15.00 -66.45
CA PRO A 104 -4.94 14.50 -67.29
C PRO A 104 -5.19 12.98 -67.19
N THR A 105 -6.48 12.64 -67.21
CA THR A 105 -7.04 11.32 -67.53
C THR A 105 -7.04 11.11 -69.05
N PRO A 106 -6.97 9.84 -69.53
CA PRO A 106 -7.91 9.44 -70.57
C PRO A 106 -8.50 8.02 -70.39
N SER A 107 -9.85 7.97 -70.42
CA SER A 107 -10.75 7.15 -71.24
C SER A 107 -10.66 5.60 -71.32
N LEU A 108 -11.75 4.98 -70.82
CA LEU A 108 -12.47 3.73 -71.14
C LEU A 108 -12.06 2.84 -72.34
N ARG A 109 -11.85 1.54 -72.07
CA ARG A 109 -12.35 0.38 -72.88
C ARG A 109 -12.48 -0.90 -72.02
N THR A 110 -13.40 -1.76 -72.46
CA THR A 110 -14.12 -2.90 -71.88
C THR A 110 -13.34 -4.21 -71.60
N GLN A 111 -13.63 -4.81 -70.43
CA GLN A 111 -13.86 -6.24 -70.07
C GLN A 111 -12.89 -7.37 -70.51
N ALA A 112 -12.29 -8.07 -69.53
CA ALA A 112 -12.08 -9.52 -69.51
C ALA A 112 -11.97 -10.02 -68.06
N ALA A 113 -12.69 -11.09 -67.71
CA ALA A 113 -12.66 -11.74 -66.41
C ALA A 113 -11.31 -12.47 -66.19
N GLY A 114 -10.66 -12.19 -65.06
CA GLY A 114 -9.45 -12.88 -64.60
C GLY A 114 -9.59 -13.24 -63.13
N THR A 115 -9.42 -14.52 -62.85
CA THR A 115 -9.35 -15.20 -61.55
C THR A 115 -8.65 -14.36 -60.46
N PRO A 116 -9.13 -14.31 -59.20
CA PRO A 116 -8.40 -13.62 -58.14
C PRO A 116 -7.05 -14.29 -57.94
N GLU A 117 -5.97 -13.54 -58.17
CA GLU A 117 -4.63 -13.91 -57.74
C GLU A 117 -4.65 -14.12 -56.22
N ALA A 118 -4.17 -15.29 -55.80
CA ALA A 118 -3.97 -15.59 -54.39
C ALA A 118 -3.05 -14.53 -53.80
N ILE A 119 -3.58 -13.78 -52.82
CA ILE A 119 -2.80 -12.89 -51.98
C ILE A 119 -1.74 -13.77 -51.32
N THR A 120 -0.48 -13.58 -51.71
CA THR A 120 0.67 -14.16 -51.03
C THR A 120 0.64 -13.69 -49.59
N THR A 121 0.30 -14.60 -48.68
CA THR A 121 0.44 -14.43 -47.24
C THR A 121 1.87 -13.98 -46.98
N ALA A 122 2.04 -12.75 -46.47
CA ALA A 122 3.32 -12.31 -45.95
C ALA A 122 3.80 -13.37 -44.96
N ALA A 123 5.07 -13.77 -45.08
CA ALA A 123 5.67 -14.80 -44.24
C ALA A 123 5.38 -14.46 -42.77
N ALA A 124 4.57 -15.31 -42.12
CA ALA A 124 4.25 -15.16 -40.72
C ALA A 124 5.56 -15.18 -39.94
N THR A 125 5.90 -14.08 -39.28
CA THR A 125 6.94 -14.07 -38.28
C THR A 125 6.57 -15.16 -37.28
N ALA A 126 7.37 -16.22 -37.16
CA ALA A 126 7.05 -17.29 -36.22
C ALA A 126 7.08 -16.71 -34.80
N HIS A 127 5.93 -16.70 -34.12
CA HIS A 127 5.86 -16.34 -32.70
C HIS A 127 6.03 -17.63 -31.90
N THR A 128 6.84 -17.55 -30.85
CA THR A 128 7.20 -18.69 -30.00
C THR A 128 6.00 -19.15 -29.18
N HIS A 129 5.17 -18.19 -28.76
CA HIS A 129 4.02 -18.43 -27.90
C HIS A 129 2.74 -17.89 -28.54
N THR A 130 1.65 -18.62 -28.34
CA THR A 130 0.31 -18.21 -28.79
C THR A 130 -0.75 -18.65 -27.80
N ALA A 131 -1.76 -17.81 -27.59
CA ALA A 131 -2.97 -18.14 -26.85
C ALA A 131 -4.19 -17.73 -27.68
N THR A 132 -5.16 -18.63 -27.80
CA THR A 132 -6.35 -18.41 -28.63
C THR A 132 -7.62 -18.48 -27.81
N ALA A 133 -8.66 -17.80 -28.27
CA ALA A 133 -10.03 -18.03 -27.84
C ALA A 133 -10.97 -17.94 -29.04
N SER A 134 -11.92 -18.87 -29.13
CA SER A 134 -12.85 -18.93 -30.26
C SER A 134 -14.29 -19.02 -29.76
N GLN A 135 -15.19 -18.27 -30.41
CA GLN A 135 -16.63 -18.32 -30.18
C GLN A 135 -17.35 -17.93 -31.46
N ASN A 136 -18.48 -18.56 -31.75
CA ASN A 136 -19.31 -18.26 -32.93
C ASN A 136 -18.55 -18.27 -34.27
N GLY A 137 -17.48 -19.05 -34.41
CA GLY A 137 -16.68 -19.13 -35.64
C GLY A 137 -15.58 -18.06 -35.77
N VAL A 138 -15.59 -17.04 -34.90
CA VAL A 138 -14.51 -16.06 -34.75
C VAL A 138 -13.43 -16.63 -33.84
N THR A 139 -12.17 -16.40 -34.19
CA THR A 139 -11.01 -16.77 -33.35
C THR A 139 -10.12 -15.56 -33.12
N PHE A 140 -9.86 -15.25 -31.86
CA PHE A 140 -8.87 -14.27 -31.44
C PHE A 140 -7.57 -14.99 -31.07
N THR A 141 -6.44 -14.42 -31.49
CA THR A 141 -5.11 -14.98 -31.23
C THR A 141 -4.22 -13.90 -30.64
N VAL A 142 -3.66 -14.18 -29.47
CA VAL A 142 -2.57 -13.40 -28.87
C VAL A 142 -1.28 -14.16 -29.15
N SER A 143 -0.31 -13.50 -29.77
CA SER A 143 0.99 -14.09 -30.11
C SER A 143 2.10 -13.25 -29.49
N TRP A 144 3.14 -13.88 -28.95
CA TRP A 144 4.31 -13.17 -28.41
C TRP A 144 5.57 -14.01 -28.52
N ASN A 145 6.72 -13.36 -28.35
CA ASN A 145 8.02 -13.98 -28.22
C ASN A 145 8.60 -13.63 -26.85
N ASP A 146 9.50 -14.48 -26.35
CA ASP A 146 10.30 -14.12 -25.18
C ASP A 146 11.15 -12.89 -25.53
N ALA A 147 11.01 -11.84 -24.72
CA ALA A 147 11.79 -10.62 -24.89
C ALA A 147 13.15 -10.78 -24.18
N PRO A 148 14.25 -10.27 -24.75
CA PRO A 148 15.49 -10.11 -24.00
C PRO A 148 15.25 -9.32 -22.71
N ALA A 149 16.03 -9.67 -21.69
CA ALA A 149 16.05 -8.98 -20.40
C ALA A 149 16.07 -7.45 -20.57
N GLY A 150 15.02 -6.76 -20.09
CA GLY A 150 14.94 -5.29 -20.05
C GLY A 150 14.36 -4.67 -21.32
N THR A 151 13.68 -5.49 -22.11
CA THR A 151 12.88 -5.03 -23.25
C THR A 151 11.44 -5.44 -23.03
N ALA A 152 10.51 -4.55 -23.38
CA ALA A 152 9.10 -4.83 -23.26
C ALA A 152 8.70 -6.00 -24.18
N THR A 153 7.94 -6.94 -23.62
CA THR A 153 7.31 -7.99 -24.41
C THR A 153 6.13 -7.42 -25.18
N THR A 154 6.06 -7.71 -26.47
CA THR A 154 4.94 -7.31 -27.33
C THR A 154 3.98 -8.48 -27.52
N PHE A 155 2.71 -8.24 -27.23
CA PHE A 155 1.59 -9.15 -27.43
C PHE A 155 0.81 -8.68 -28.66
N HIS A 156 1.01 -9.37 -29.77
CA HIS A 156 0.31 -9.11 -31.01
C HIS A 156 -1.05 -9.81 -31.01
N VAL A 157 -2.13 -9.04 -31.02
CA VAL A 157 -3.50 -9.55 -30.98
C VAL A 157 -4.14 -9.44 -32.35
N THR A 158 -4.62 -10.57 -32.87
CA THR A 158 -5.29 -10.66 -34.17
C THR A 158 -6.63 -11.38 -34.04
N GLN A 159 -7.43 -11.28 -35.10
CA GLN A 159 -8.66 -12.03 -35.25
C GLN A 159 -8.72 -12.75 -36.61
N ALA A 160 -9.47 -13.84 -36.65
CA ALA A 160 -9.86 -14.54 -37.87
C ALA A 160 -11.39 -14.71 -37.88
N ASN A 161 -11.99 -14.42 -39.04
CA ASN A 161 -13.44 -14.50 -39.30
C ASN A 161 -14.33 -13.58 -38.44
N GLY A 162 -13.76 -12.60 -37.74
CA GLY A 162 -14.56 -11.58 -37.06
C GLY A 162 -14.67 -10.30 -37.89
N SER A 163 -15.50 -9.40 -37.40
CA SER A 163 -15.92 -8.19 -38.11
C SER A 163 -14.93 -7.04 -37.96
N SER A 164 -15.21 -5.93 -38.65
CA SER A 164 -14.48 -4.66 -38.45
C SER A 164 -14.71 -4.01 -37.07
N GLN A 165 -15.69 -4.49 -36.28
CA GLN A 165 -16.00 -4.01 -34.93
C GLN A 165 -15.27 -4.79 -33.83
N ALA A 166 -14.38 -5.72 -34.21
CA ALA A 166 -13.62 -6.52 -33.27
C ALA A 166 -12.66 -5.65 -32.44
N LYS A 167 -12.72 -5.83 -31.13
CA LYS A 167 -11.95 -5.08 -30.14
C LYS A 167 -11.24 -6.01 -29.18
N ALA A 168 -10.08 -5.59 -28.71
CA ALA A 168 -9.33 -6.28 -27.68
C ALA A 168 -8.93 -5.34 -26.54
N ARG A 169 -8.74 -5.90 -25.36
CA ARG A 169 -8.18 -5.23 -24.18
C ARG A 169 -7.20 -6.16 -23.50
N MET A 170 -6.04 -5.64 -23.13
CA MET A 170 -5.10 -6.29 -22.21
C MET A 170 -5.41 -5.86 -20.78
N ASP A 171 -5.61 -6.83 -19.89
CA ASP A 171 -5.76 -6.59 -18.45
C ASP A 171 -4.41 -6.36 -17.78
N VAL A 172 -4.43 -5.85 -16.55
CA VAL A 172 -3.22 -5.71 -15.75
C VAL A 172 -2.55 -7.08 -15.53
N PRO A 173 -1.21 -7.19 -15.67
CA PRO A 173 -0.51 -8.42 -15.33
C PRO A 173 -0.58 -8.74 -13.84
N THR A 174 -0.86 -10.01 -13.53
CA THR A 174 -0.74 -10.58 -12.18
C THR A 174 0.60 -11.28 -12.05
N TYR A 175 1.39 -10.92 -11.04
CA TYR A 175 2.71 -11.49 -10.73
C TYR A 175 2.64 -12.50 -9.59
N TRP A 176 3.45 -13.56 -9.65
CA TRP A 176 3.74 -14.45 -8.53
C TRP A 176 5.08 -15.17 -8.67
N ASP A 177 5.67 -15.52 -7.53
CA ASP A 177 6.98 -16.17 -7.41
C ASP A 177 7.04 -17.24 -6.29
N GLY A 178 5.87 -17.65 -5.80
CA GLY A 178 5.72 -18.60 -4.68
C GLY A 178 5.31 -17.94 -3.35
N GLY A 179 5.43 -16.62 -3.22
CA GLY A 179 5.06 -15.86 -1.99
C GLY A 179 3.67 -15.18 -2.02
N GLY A 180 2.81 -15.55 -2.96
CA GLY A 180 1.47 -14.96 -3.18
C GLY A 180 1.29 -14.36 -4.58
N GLN A 181 0.07 -13.95 -4.92
CA GLN A 181 -0.26 -13.29 -6.20
C GLN A 181 -0.59 -11.81 -5.99
N GLU A 182 -0.13 -10.94 -6.88
CA GLU A 182 -0.45 -9.52 -6.85
C GLU A 182 -0.57 -8.91 -8.25
N SER A 183 -1.52 -8.00 -8.43
CA SER A 183 -1.58 -7.17 -9.64
C SER A 183 -0.42 -6.20 -9.63
N VAL A 184 0.35 -6.16 -10.72
CA VAL A 184 1.56 -5.32 -10.80
C VAL A 184 1.20 -3.83 -10.78
N CYS A 185 0.10 -3.47 -11.42
CA CYS A 185 -0.44 -2.11 -11.49
C CYS A 185 -1.83 -2.06 -10.84
N ASP A 186 -2.32 -0.84 -10.60
CA ASP A 186 -3.68 -0.61 -10.14
C ASP A 186 -4.68 -0.91 -11.28
N PRO A 187 -5.54 -1.93 -11.16
CA PRO A 187 -6.49 -2.33 -12.21
C PRO A 187 -7.58 -1.28 -12.46
N SER A 188 -7.77 -0.32 -11.56
CA SER A 188 -8.77 0.75 -11.73
C SER A 188 -8.36 1.81 -12.74
N ARG A 189 -7.08 1.83 -13.17
CA ARG A 189 -6.59 2.83 -14.11
C ARG A 189 -7.17 2.59 -15.51
N GLN A 190 -7.57 3.69 -16.15
CA GLN A 190 -8.22 3.65 -17.46
C GLN A 190 -7.40 2.94 -18.54
N ALA A 191 -6.06 2.97 -18.43
CA ALA A 191 -5.16 2.27 -19.34
C ALA A 191 -5.45 0.75 -19.41
N TRP A 192 -5.80 0.12 -18.28
CA TRP A 192 -6.09 -1.32 -18.20
C TRP A 192 -7.57 -1.66 -18.48
N ALA A 193 -8.44 -0.65 -18.51
CA ALA A 193 -9.87 -0.82 -18.76
C ALA A 193 -10.29 -0.59 -20.23
N SER A 194 -9.40 -0.02 -21.06
CA SER A 194 -9.71 0.45 -22.41
C SER A 194 -9.66 -0.65 -23.48
N TYR A 195 -10.64 -0.64 -24.39
CA TYR A 195 -10.66 -1.52 -25.56
C TYR A 195 -10.09 -0.80 -26.78
N HIS A 196 -9.34 -1.53 -27.59
CA HIS A 196 -8.72 -1.08 -28.82
C HIS A 196 -9.30 -1.82 -30.01
N ASP A 197 -9.57 -1.10 -31.10
CA ASP A 197 -9.99 -1.71 -32.36
C ASP A 197 -8.85 -2.54 -32.95
N LEU A 198 -9.14 -3.77 -33.36
CA LEU A 198 -8.13 -4.65 -33.97
C LEU A 198 -7.88 -4.33 -35.44
N GLY A 199 -8.91 -3.89 -36.16
CA GLY A 199 -8.84 -3.69 -37.61
C GLY A 199 -8.36 -4.95 -38.36
N THR A 200 -7.74 -4.77 -39.52
CA THR A 200 -7.19 -5.87 -40.34
C THR A 200 -5.77 -6.27 -39.96
N ALA A 201 -5.02 -5.36 -39.33
CA ALA A 201 -3.62 -5.58 -38.97
C ALA A 201 -3.44 -6.15 -37.55
N GLY A 202 -4.48 -6.16 -36.72
CA GLY A 202 -4.36 -6.48 -35.31
C GLY A 202 -3.93 -5.28 -34.46
N HIS A 203 -3.67 -5.53 -33.18
CA HIS A 203 -3.23 -4.52 -32.22
C HIS A 203 -2.11 -5.08 -31.33
N ASP A 204 -1.10 -4.26 -31.09
CA ASP A 204 0.02 -4.59 -30.21
C ASP A 204 -0.19 -4.00 -28.83
N PHE A 205 -0.15 -4.87 -27.81
CA PHE A 205 0.01 -4.45 -26.42
C PHE A 205 1.45 -4.71 -25.99
N THR A 206 1.95 -3.90 -25.06
CA THR A 206 3.32 -4.07 -24.53
C THR A 206 3.33 -4.07 -23.02
N PHE A 207 4.24 -4.86 -22.45
CA PHE A 207 4.50 -4.84 -21.02
C PHE A 207 5.96 -5.16 -20.73
N ASP A 208 6.53 -4.46 -19.75
CA ASP A 208 7.91 -4.64 -19.31
C ASP A 208 7.95 -5.46 -18.01
N PHE A 209 8.55 -6.65 -18.09
CA PHE A 209 8.68 -7.56 -16.95
C PHE A 209 9.99 -7.30 -16.22
N THR A 210 9.91 -6.93 -14.94
CA THR A 210 11.06 -6.40 -14.18
C THR A 210 11.48 -7.28 -13.00
N ALA A 211 10.83 -8.42 -12.78
CA ALA A 211 11.20 -9.40 -11.77
C ALA A 211 11.17 -10.82 -12.33
N SER A 212 12.04 -11.69 -11.81
CA SER A 212 11.92 -13.13 -12.04
C SER A 212 10.66 -13.68 -11.35
N GLY A 213 10.00 -14.62 -11.99
CA GLY A 213 8.72 -15.16 -11.58
C GLY A 213 7.79 -15.38 -12.78
N THR A 214 6.52 -15.56 -12.51
CA THR A 214 5.53 -15.76 -13.56
C THR A 214 4.51 -14.63 -13.57
N TYR A 215 4.17 -14.19 -14.77
CA TYR A 215 3.17 -13.17 -15.04
C TYR A 215 2.02 -13.77 -15.82
N ARG A 216 0.79 -13.52 -15.38
CA ARG A 216 -0.45 -13.90 -16.05
C ARG A 216 -1.14 -12.66 -16.55
N ILE A 217 -1.53 -12.70 -17.82
CA ILE A 217 -2.14 -11.56 -18.49
C ILE A 217 -3.41 -12.05 -19.15
N HIS A 218 -4.53 -11.43 -18.78
CA HIS A 218 -5.81 -11.72 -19.41
C HIS A 218 -6.02 -10.78 -20.60
N PHE A 219 -6.47 -11.34 -21.72
CA PHE A 219 -6.90 -10.56 -22.88
C PHE A 219 -8.39 -10.78 -23.08
N TYR A 220 -9.15 -9.68 -23.15
CA TYR A 220 -10.58 -9.70 -23.41
C TYR A 220 -10.88 -9.27 -24.82
N PHE A 221 -11.87 -9.91 -25.42
CA PHE A 221 -12.28 -9.68 -26.79
C PHE A 221 -13.78 -9.41 -26.87
N MET A 222 -14.14 -8.54 -27.81
CA MET A 222 -15.51 -8.28 -28.19
C MET A 222 -15.62 -8.17 -29.71
N ASP A 223 -16.75 -8.56 -30.26
CA ASP A 223 -17.14 -8.31 -31.63
C ASP A 223 -18.67 -8.24 -31.69
N ASN A 224 -19.23 -7.04 -31.70
CA ASN A 224 -20.67 -6.82 -31.53
C ASN A 224 -21.43 -6.62 -32.84
N ASP A 225 -20.83 -6.92 -33.99
CA ASP A 225 -21.50 -6.75 -35.28
C ASP A 225 -22.52 -7.86 -35.55
N ARG A 226 -23.75 -7.66 -35.06
CA ARG A 226 -24.88 -8.58 -35.28
C ARG A 226 -25.40 -8.59 -36.72
N ASN A 227 -24.93 -7.68 -37.57
CA ASN A 227 -25.34 -7.63 -38.97
C ASN A 227 -24.39 -8.43 -39.86
N ASP A 228 -23.27 -8.91 -39.32
CA ASP A 228 -22.35 -9.80 -40.01
C ASP A 228 -22.93 -11.23 -40.02
N PRO A 229 -23.14 -11.86 -41.20
CA PRO A 229 -23.59 -13.26 -41.28
C PRO A 229 -22.67 -14.25 -40.58
N GLN A 230 -21.40 -13.90 -40.39
CA GLN A 230 -20.37 -14.72 -39.75
C GLN A 230 -20.35 -14.55 -38.22
N ASN A 231 -21.00 -13.50 -37.69
CA ASN A 231 -21.11 -13.18 -36.26
C ASN A 231 -22.52 -12.68 -35.89
N ASP A 232 -23.55 -13.32 -36.43
CA ASP A 232 -24.97 -12.94 -36.25
C ASP A 232 -25.43 -12.93 -34.77
N LYS A 233 -24.68 -13.61 -33.90
CA LYS A 233 -24.92 -13.70 -32.45
C LYS A 233 -24.13 -12.69 -31.61
N GLY A 234 -23.11 -12.05 -32.19
CA GLY A 234 -22.18 -11.18 -31.48
C GLY A 234 -21.32 -11.90 -30.43
N ILE A 235 -20.22 -11.27 -30.04
CA ILE A 235 -19.30 -11.67 -28.97
C ILE A 235 -19.21 -10.49 -28.01
N TYR A 236 -19.92 -10.59 -26.88
CA TYR A 236 -19.95 -9.54 -25.86
C TYR A 236 -18.78 -9.63 -24.88
N TYR A 237 -18.25 -10.84 -24.72
CA TYR A 237 -17.16 -11.12 -23.80
C TYR A 237 -16.56 -12.48 -24.16
N LEU A 238 -15.29 -12.48 -24.51
CA LEU A 238 -14.48 -13.67 -24.65
C LEU A 238 -13.10 -13.36 -24.04
N ARG A 239 -12.42 -14.37 -23.49
CA ARG A 239 -11.12 -14.18 -22.85
C ARG A 239 -10.15 -15.28 -23.24
N THR A 240 -8.88 -14.92 -23.42
CA THR A 240 -7.75 -15.85 -23.35
C THR A 240 -6.72 -15.36 -22.33
N THR A 241 -5.73 -16.19 -22.03
CA THR A 241 -4.68 -15.89 -21.05
C THR A 241 -3.31 -16.15 -21.66
N ALA A 242 -2.41 -15.18 -21.55
CA ALA A 242 -0.99 -15.36 -21.79
C ALA A 242 -0.28 -15.54 -20.45
N GLU A 243 0.65 -16.49 -20.38
CA GLU A 243 1.55 -16.66 -19.24
C GLU A 243 2.99 -16.50 -19.70
N ALA A 244 3.73 -15.61 -19.05
CA ALA A 244 5.15 -15.35 -19.31
C ALA A 244 5.95 -15.71 -18.05
N THR A 245 7.05 -16.44 -18.22
CA THR A 245 7.97 -16.75 -17.13
C THR A 245 9.28 -16.02 -17.37
N VAL A 246 9.73 -15.28 -16.36
CA VAL A 246 11.02 -14.59 -16.36
C VAL A 246 11.95 -15.31 -15.40
N ASP A 247 13.11 -15.71 -15.91
CA ASP A 247 14.20 -16.28 -15.14
C ASP A 247 15.48 -15.51 -15.50
N ASP A 248 15.73 -14.44 -14.75
CA ASP A 248 16.84 -13.51 -14.97
C ASP A 248 17.50 -13.17 -13.64
N ALA A 249 18.72 -13.66 -13.43
CA ALA A 249 19.48 -13.40 -12.20
C ALA A 249 19.76 -11.89 -11.96
N ALA A 250 19.73 -11.05 -13.01
CA ALA A 250 19.85 -9.60 -12.87
C ALA A 250 18.54 -8.93 -12.38
N ARG A 251 17.42 -9.67 -12.40
CA ARG A 251 16.11 -9.26 -11.91
C ARG A 251 15.58 -10.32 -10.94
N PRO A 252 16.09 -10.37 -9.70
CA PRO A 252 15.66 -11.36 -8.73
C PRO A 252 14.14 -11.28 -8.49
N SER A 253 13.55 -12.39 -8.03
CA SER A 253 12.14 -12.38 -7.63
C SER A 253 11.92 -11.53 -6.38
N VAL A 254 10.69 -11.08 -6.16
CA VAL A 254 10.32 -10.32 -4.94
C VAL A 254 10.68 -11.10 -3.68
N THR A 255 10.39 -12.40 -3.65
CA THR A 255 10.70 -13.30 -2.54
C THR A 255 12.20 -13.37 -2.30
N GLN A 256 13.02 -13.42 -3.35
CA GLN A 256 14.47 -13.39 -3.20
C GLN A 256 14.94 -12.06 -2.62
N ILE A 257 14.48 -10.92 -3.17
CA ILE A 257 14.83 -9.58 -2.68
C ILE A 257 14.48 -9.45 -1.18
N VAL A 258 13.27 -9.88 -0.80
CA VAL A 258 12.78 -9.85 0.59
C VAL A 258 13.65 -10.71 1.51
N ASN A 259 13.96 -11.95 1.11
CA ASN A 259 14.78 -12.85 1.91
C ASN A 259 16.21 -12.34 2.07
N ASP A 260 16.79 -11.78 1.00
CA ASP A 260 18.13 -11.19 1.03
C ASP A 260 18.17 -9.95 1.95
N ALA A 261 17.15 -9.10 1.90
CA ALA A 261 17.00 -7.96 2.80
C ALA A 261 16.87 -8.39 4.26
N VAL A 262 16.05 -9.39 4.57
CA VAL A 262 15.90 -9.92 5.94
C VAL A 262 17.19 -10.61 6.42
N ALA A 263 17.88 -11.34 5.54
CA ALA A 263 19.17 -11.96 5.88
C ALA A 263 20.22 -10.90 6.22
N ARG A 264 20.22 -9.76 5.50
CA ARG A 264 21.08 -8.62 5.79
C ARG A 264 20.68 -7.92 7.10
N CYS A 265 19.39 -7.67 7.30
CA CYS A 265 18.83 -7.13 8.54
C CYS A 265 19.33 -7.90 9.78
N ARG A 266 19.27 -9.24 9.74
CA ARG A 266 19.74 -10.11 10.84
C ARG A 266 21.25 -10.04 11.10
N GLN A 267 22.05 -9.58 10.13
CA GLN A 267 23.49 -9.40 10.28
C GLN A 267 23.84 -8.01 10.83
N GLU A 268 23.01 -7.00 10.50
CA GLU A 268 23.27 -5.59 10.84
C GLU A 268 22.54 -5.13 12.11
N THR A 269 21.67 -5.96 12.69
CA THR A 269 20.93 -5.68 13.93
C THR A 269 21.24 -6.70 15.02
N ASP A 270 20.84 -6.42 16.26
CA ASP A 270 20.97 -7.36 17.38
C ASP A 270 19.92 -8.49 17.35
N GLY A 271 19.02 -8.47 16.36
CA GLY A 271 17.94 -9.43 16.19
C GLY A 271 16.70 -9.15 17.03
N SER A 272 16.64 -8.03 17.75
CA SER A 272 15.43 -7.60 18.44
C SER A 272 14.33 -7.22 17.42
N GLU A 273 13.06 -7.46 17.79
CA GLU A 273 11.93 -7.12 16.91
C GLU A 273 11.93 -5.63 16.53
N TYR A 274 12.32 -4.75 17.47
CA TYR A 274 12.38 -3.31 17.24
C TYR A 274 13.46 -2.94 16.23
N ASP A 275 14.73 -3.33 16.45
CA ASP A 275 15.84 -2.95 15.57
C ASP A 275 15.65 -3.55 14.19
N MET A 276 15.12 -4.76 14.10
CA MET A 276 14.79 -5.38 12.82
C MET A 276 13.66 -4.64 12.10
N ALA A 277 12.57 -4.29 12.79
CA ALA A 277 11.46 -3.53 12.19
C ALA A 277 11.93 -2.16 11.68
N LEU A 278 12.72 -1.44 12.47
CA LEU A 278 13.30 -0.14 12.09
C LEU A 278 14.23 -0.26 10.89
N TRP A 279 15.14 -1.24 10.88
CA TRP A 279 16.05 -1.45 9.75
C TRP A 279 15.28 -1.78 8.46
N LEU A 280 14.27 -2.64 8.53
CA LEU A 280 13.46 -3.05 7.37
C LEU A 280 12.56 -1.90 6.88
N HIS A 281 12.11 -1.05 7.79
CA HIS A 281 11.40 0.19 7.49
C HIS A 281 12.30 1.11 6.65
N ASP A 282 13.50 1.43 7.14
CA ASP A 282 14.44 2.33 6.47
C ASP A 282 14.89 1.77 5.12
N TRP A 283 15.20 0.47 5.09
CA TRP A 283 15.54 -0.23 3.87
C TRP A 283 14.43 -0.10 2.82
N THR A 284 13.16 -0.21 3.24
CA THR A 284 12.01 -0.06 2.33
C THR A 284 11.94 1.35 1.78
N LEU A 285 12.08 2.39 2.62
CA LEU A 285 12.09 3.78 2.17
C LEU A 285 13.24 4.10 1.19
N ASP A 286 14.32 3.33 1.22
CA ASP A 286 15.43 3.46 0.27
C ASP A 286 15.17 2.72 -1.07
N GLN A 287 14.15 1.87 -1.15
CA GLN A 287 13.88 1.07 -2.35
C GLN A 287 12.95 1.75 -3.35
N LEU A 288 12.06 2.65 -2.93
CA LEU A 288 11.03 3.19 -3.79
C LEU A 288 10.62 4.61 -3.40
N GLU A 289 10.16 5.36 -4.39
CA GLU A 289 9.50 6.66 -4.22
C GLU A 289 8.00 6.55 -4.48
N TYR A 290 7.23 7.45 -3.87
CA TYR A 290 5.79 7.47 -4.05
C TYR A 290 5.37 7.74 -5.52
N ASP A 291 4.58 6.83 -6.09
CA ASP A 291 4.03 6.99 -7.43
C ASP A 291 2.84 7.95 -7.44
N HIS A 292 3.12 9.22 -7.77
CA HIS A 292 2.09 10.25 -7.91
C HIS A 292 1.13 10.05 -9.10
N ASN A 293 1.44 9.17 -10.06
CA ASN A 293 0.51 8.78 -11.12
C ASN A 293 -0.46 7.68 -10.66
N LEU A 294 -0.24 7.12 -9.47
CA LEU A 294 -1.06 6.09 -8.82
C LEU A 294 -1.21 4.81 -9.65
N ASN A 295 -0.23 4.49 -10.49
CA ASN A 295 -0.28 3.33 -11.37
C ASN A 295 0.30 2.07 -10.72
N TRP A 296 1.38 2.19 -9.94
CA TRP A 296 2.10 1.05 -9.36
C TRP A 296 1.62 0.75 -7.94
N CYS A 297 1.24 -0.49 -7.66
CA CYS A 297 0.61 -0.87 -6.37
C CYS A 297 1.01 -2.26 -5.87
N SER A 298 2.10 -2.85 -6.38
CA SER A 298 2.61 -4.15 -5.94
C SER A 298 3.93 -4.04 -5.21
N ALA A 299 4.32 -5.10 -4.49
CA ALA A 299 5.69 -5.21 -4.00
C ALA A 299 6.67 -5.39 -5.17
N GLU A 300 6.27 -6.12 -6.22
CA GLU A 300 7.04 -6.25 -7.45
C GLU A 300 7.38 -4.89 -8.07
N SER A 301 6.41 -4.00 -8.23
CA SER A 301 6.63 -2.69 -8.86
C SER A 301 7.45 -1.78 -7.96
N GLY A 302 7.15 -1.74 -6.67
CA GLY A 302 7.93 -0.96 -5.71
C GLY A 302 9.40 -1.38 -5.68
N LEU A 303 9.70 -2.69 -5.62
CA LEU A 303 11.07 -3.18 -5.49
C LEU A 303 11.87 -3.21 -6.81
N THR A 304 11.20 -3.29 -7.96
CA THR A 304 11.90 -3.45 -9.26
C THR A 304 11.80 -2.24 -10.18
N ARG A 305 10.79 -1.39 -10.00
CA ARG A 305 10.65 -0.11 -10.72
C ARG A 305 10.95 1.10 -9.86
N HIS A 306 11.21 0.90 -8.56
CA HIS A 306 11.46 1.97 -7.58
C HIS A 306 10.31 2.98 -7.48
N GLN A 307 9.08 2.54 -7.79
CA GLN A 307 7.88 3.37 -7.76
C GLN A 307 6.70 2.57 -7.20
N GLY A 308 5.97 3.16 -6.27
CA GLY A 308 4.79 2.51 -5.69
C GLY A 308 3.88 3.45 -4.94
N THR A 309 2.60 3.10 -4.86
CA THR A 309 1.61 3.76 -3.99
C THR A 309 1.68 3.19 -2.58
N CYS A 310 0.81 3.68 -1.68
CA CYS A 310 0.72 3.19 -0.31
C CYS A 310 0.53 1.67 -0.20
N GLU A 311 -0.15 1.08 -1.18
CA GLU A 311 -0.29 -0.37 -1.33
C GLU A 311 1.07 -1.07 -1.46
N SER A 312 2.00 -0.52 -2.24
CA SER A 312 3.34 -1.07 -2.43
C SER A 312 4.14 -1.03 -1.14
N TYR A 313 4.20 0.12 -0.45
CA TYR A 313 4.90 0.24 0.85
C TYR A 313 4.35 -0.77 1.86
N GLN A 314 3.01 -0.84 1.98
CA GLN A 314 2.35 -1.74 2.91
C GLN A 314 2.69 -3.21 2.63
N ARG A 315 2.66 -3.62 1.36
CA ARG A 315 2.94 -4.99 0.92
C ARG A 315 4.40 -5.37 1.09
N ILE A 316 5.33 -4.49 0.71
CA ILE A 316 6.77 -4.73 0.86
C ILE A 316 7.08 -4.93 2.33
N TYR A 317 6.64 -4.00 3.19
CA TYR A 317 6.93 -4.08 4.60
C TYR A 317 6.26 -5.29 5.26
N ALA A 318 5.02 -5.64 4.89
CA ALA A 318 4.38 -6.87 5.36
C ALA A 318 5.17 -8.13 4.96
N LYS A 319 5.67 -8.21 3.72
CA LYS A 319 6.49 -9.36 3.26
C LYS A 319 7.80 -9.45 4.03
N LEU A 320 8.49 -8.32 4.26
CA LEU A 320 9.71 -8.25 5.07
C LEU A 320 9.46 -8.69 6.51
N LEU A 321 8.42 -8.16 7.17
CA LEU A 321 8.06 -8.52 8.55
C LEU A 321 7.68 -10.00 8.67
N ASN A 322 6.90 -10.54 7.72
CA ASN A 322 6.56 -11.96 7.68
C ASN A 322 7.81 -12.85 7.55
N ALA A 323 8.74 -12.49 6.66
CA ALA A 323 10.00 -13.21 6.50
C ALA A 323 10.93 -13.06 7.73
N ALA A 324 10.86 -11.93 8.43
CA ALA A 324 11.57 -11.70 9.69
C ALA A 324 10.96 -12.49 10.87
N GLY A 325 9.68 -12.86 10.80
CA GLY A 325 8.94 -13.50 11.88
C GLY A 325 8.22 -12.52 12.81
N ILE A 326 8.03 -11.27 12.38
CA ILE A 326 7.40 -10.20 13.15
C ILE A 326 5.92 -10.12 12.77
N ALA A 327 5.04 -10.29 13.76
CA ALA A 327 3.60 -10.26 13.55
C ALA A 327 3.14 -8.87 13.09
N ASN A 328 2.36 -8.84 12.01
CA ASN A 328 1.84 -7.61 11.42
C ASN A 328 0.42 -7.78 10.89
N GLY A 329 -0.24 -6.67 10.62
CA GLY A 329 -1.58 -6.60 10.07
C GLY A 329 -1.72 -5.44 9.09
N ARG A 330 -2.64 -5.60 8.14
CA ARG A 330 -2.98 -4.55 7.18
C ARG A 330 -4.06 -3.64 7.75
N ILE A 331 -3.82 -2.33 7.68
CA ILE A 331 -4.79 -1.31 8.05
C ILE A 331 -5.19 -0.50 6.82
N THR A 332 -6.47 -0.09 6.76
CA THR A 332 -7.01 0.77 5.70
C THR A 332 -7.85 1.89 6.30
N GLY A 333 -7.71 3.11 5.79
CA GLY A 333 -8.49 4.29 6.20
C GLY A 333 -8.27 5.46 5.24
N ASN A 334 -9.31 6.24 4.97
CA ASN A 334 -9.31 7.41 4.07
C ASN A 334 -8.75 7.15 2.66
N GLY A 335 -8.97 5.96 2.10
CA GLY A 335 -8.36 5.56 0.82
C GLY A 335 -6.85 5.31 0.89
N HIS A 336 -6.29 5.19 2.10
CA HIS A 336 -4.89 4.91 2.38
C HIS A 336 -4.72 3.55 3.09
N THR A 337 -3.52 2.98 3.03
CA THR A 337 -3.20 1.71 3.70
C THR A 337 -1.79 1.73 4.28
N TRP A 338 -1.62 1.06 5.42
CA TRP A 338 -0.35 0.98 6.16
C TRP A 338 -0.33 -0.29 7.04
N ASN A 339 0.72 -0.45 7.86
CA ASN A 339 0.93 -1.64 8.68
C ASN A 339 0.65 -1.37 10.16
N ALA A 340 -0.04 -2.30 10.82
CA ALA A 340 0.09 -2.49 12.26
C ALA A 340 1.17 -3.54 12.52
N VAL A 341 2.09 -3.28 13.43
CA VAL A 341 3.23 -4.17 13.74
C VAL A 341 3.27 -4.44 15.23
N LYS A 342 3.47 -5.72 15.60
CA LYS A 342 3.58 -6.14 16.99
C LYS A 342 5.06 -6.27 17.35
N ILE A 343 5.52 -5.40 18.25
CA ILE A 343 6.89 -5.34 18.74
C ILE A 343 6.86 -5.45 20.26
N ASP A 344 7.68 -6.32 20.84
CA ASP A 344 7.78 -6.55 22.28
C ASP A 344 6.39 -6.86 22.90
N GLY A 345 5.56 -7.60 22.15
CA GLY A 345 4.20 -7.97 22.54
C GLY A 345 3.12 -6.88 22.37
N LYS A 346 3.48 -5.69 21.90
CA LYS A 346 2.58 -4.53 21.79
C LYS A 346 2.37 -4.11 20.33
N TRP A 347 1.11 -3.85 19.96
CA TRP A 347 0.79 -3.31 18.64
C TRP A 347 1.14 -1.82 18.54
N CYS A 348 1.68 -1.43 17.39
CA CYS A 348 1.94 -0.05 17.01
C CYS A 348 1.65 0.13 15.51
N GLN A 349 1.36 1.37 15.10
CA GLN A 349 1.04 1.72 13.73
C GLN A 349 2.30 2.25 13.03
N MET A 350 2.52 1.82 11.79
CA MET A 350 3.67 2.20 10.96
C MET A 350 3.21 2.59 9.56
N ASP A 351 3.43 3.84 9.16
CA ASP A 351 3.07 4.37 7.84
C ASP A 351 4.28 4.88 7.06
N LEU A 352 4.91 3.95 6.35
CA LEU A 352 6.09 4.21 5.53
C LEU A 352 5.81 5.20 4.40
N THR A 353 4.57 5.30 3.92
CA THR A 353 4.27 6.24 2.83
C THR A 353 4.40 7.69 3.29
N TRP A 354 4.06 7.95 4.55
CA TRP A 354 4.13 9.29 5.12
C TRP A 354 5.51 9.60 5.71
N ASP A 355 6.30 8.57 5.97
CA ASP A 355 7.73 8.65 6.30
C ASP A 355 8.62 8.71 5.04
N ASP A 356 8.09 8.47 3.83
CA ASP A 356 8.81 8.70 2.56
C ASP A 356 8.99 10.19 2.27
N THR A 357 10.03 10.75 2.88
CA THR A 357 10.46 12.13 2.64
C THR A 357 11.98 12.20 2.59
N SER A 358 12.48 13.05 1.70
CA SER A 358 13.88 13.46 1.63
C SER A 358 14.11 14.86 2.23
N ASP A 359 13.04 15.49 2.71
CA ASP A 359 13.10 16.85 3.19
C ASP A 359 13.57 16.91 4.65
N ASN A 360 14.43 17.88 4.95
CA ASN A 360 14.79 18.26 6.30
C ASN A 360 14.34 19.69 6.60
N TRP A 361 13.02 19.89 6.76
CA TRP A 361 12.46 21.22 7.04
C TRP A 361 12.65 21.65 8.50
N TYR A 362 12.99 20.72 9.40
CA TYR A 362 12.93 20.94 10.85
C TYR A 362 14.21 20.54 11.59
N GLY A 363 15.37 20.77 10.99
CA GLY A 363 16.67 20.72 11.67
C GLY A 363 17.01 19.35 12.25
N ASP A 364 16.79 19.20 13.57
CA ASP A 364 17.07 17.98 14.36
C ASP A 364 15.89 17.01 14.43
N LEU A 365 14.76 17.33 13.79
CA LEU A 365 13.62 16.43 13.67
C LEU A 365 13.83 15.47 12.50
N ASP A 366 13.90 14.19 12.82
CA ASP A 366 13.92 13.13 11.83
C ASP A 366 12.52 12.89 11.27
N GLN A 367 12.27 13.37 10.05
CA GLN A 367 10.96 13.25 9.42
C GLN A 367 10.67 11.86 8.85
N ARG A 368 11.69 11.02 8.67
CA ARG A 368 11.55 9.67 8.14
C ARG A 368 11.06 8.68 9.20
N HIS A 369 10.83 9.11 10.43
CA HIS A 369 10.35 8.25 11.52
C HIS A 369 9.15 8.83 12.26
N LEU A 370 8.46 9.78 11.64
CA LEU A 370 7.29 10.45 12.23
C LEU A 370 6.12 9.50 12.44
N TYR A 371 5.95 8.55 11.53
CA TYR A 371 4.88 7.57 11.54
C TYR A 371 5.34 6.19 12.00
N PHE A 372 6.57 6.09 12.53
CA PHE A 372 7.09 4.86 13.12
C PHE A 372 6.62 4.67 14.56
N GLY A 373 5.73 3.70 14.75
CA GLY A 373 5.32 3.21 16.07
C GLY A 373 4.27 4.08 16.78
N LEU A 374 3.35 4.69 16.04
CA LEU A 374 2.27 5.51 16.59
C LEU A 374 1.17 4.65 17.24
N THR A 375 0.39 5.26 18.14
CA THR A 375 -0.86 4.67 18.65
C THR A 375 -2.00 4.84 17.65
N ASP A 376 -3.11 4.14 17.88
CA ASP A 376 -4.30 4.31 17.05
C ASP A 376 -4.86 5.74 17.08
N GLU A 377 -4.83 6.37 18.26
CA GLU A 377 -5.33 7.72 18.49
C GLU A 377 -4.48 8.77 17.76
N LEU A 378 -3.15 8.64 17.82
CA LEU A 378 -2.24 9.52 17.10
C LEU A 378 -2.38 9.35 15.58
N MET A 379 -2.50 8.11 15.13
CA MET A 379 -2.76 7.83 13.73
C MET A 379 -4.11 8.41 13.28
N ALA A 380 -5.14 8.42 14.14
CA ALA A 380 -6.43 9.02 13.83
C ALA A 380 -6.39 10.56 13.71
N ILE A 381 -5.42 11.25 14.32
CA ILE A 381 -5.21 12.70 14.09
C ILE A 381 -4.82 12.94 12.63
N ALA A 382 -3.97 12.07 12.07
CA ALA A 382 -3.56 12.09 10.68
C ALA A 382 -4.65 11.55 9.73
N HIS A 383 -5.45 10.58 10.20
CA HIS A 383 -6.49 9.87 9.44
C HIS A 383 -7.85 9.94 10.15
N SER A 384 -8.52 11.09 10.06
CA SER A 384 -9.68 11.44 10.90
C SER A 384 -10.93 10.56 10.73
N ASP A 385 -11.02 9.77 9.67
CA ASP A 385 -12.13 8.83 9.45
C ASP A 385 -11.96 7.50 10.22
N ARG A 386 -10.83 7.32 10.92
CA ARG A 386 -10.49 6.07 11.62
C ARG A 386 -11.10 5.94 13.02
N THR A 387 -11.59 7.03 13.61
CA THR A 387 -12.06 7.07 15.01
C THR A 387 -13.08 5.98 15.33
N ALA A 388 -13.99 5.66 14.41
CA ALA A 388 -15.02 4.63 14.63
C ALA A 388 -14.50 3.18 14.55
N ASN A 389 -13.34 2.94 13.92
CA ASN A 389 -12.89 1.58 13.60
C ASN A 389 -12.03 0.97 14.70
N TYR A 390 -11.05 1.72 15.25
CA TYR A 390 -10.17 1.18 16.30
C TYR A 390 -10.84 1.15 17.68
N GLN A 391 -11.99 1.82 17.85
CA GLN A 391 -12.75 1.83 19.11
C GLN A 391 -13.63 0.60 19.31
N LYS A 392 -13.82 -0.26 18.30
CA LYS A 392 -14.60 -1.50 18.43
C LYS A 392 -13.92 -2.50 19.34
N ASP A 393 -14.66 -3.16 20.23
CA ASP A 393 -14.10 -4.07 21.25
C ASP A 393 -13.25 -5.20 20.65
N ASP A 394 -13.64 -5.72 19.49
CA ASP A 394 -12.99 -6.83 18.78
C ASP A 394 -11.83 -6.40 17.86
N TYR A 395 -11.39 -5.15 17.93
CA TYR A 395 -10.30 -4.65 17.09
C TYR A 395 -8.95 -5.33 17.43
N ALA A 396 -8.47 -6.17 16.51
CA ALA A 396 -7.33 -7.07 16.72
C ALA A 396 -5.96 -6.36 16.90
N TYR A 397 -5.82 -5.14 16.39
CA TYR A 397 -4.53 -4.43 16.31
C TYR A 397 -4.45 -3.22 17.25
N ARG A 398 -5.25 -3.23 18.33
CA ARG A 398 -5.37 -2.11 19.26
C ARG A 398 -4.00 -1.67 19.78
N SER A 399 -3.66 -0.41 19.52
CA SER A 399 -2.43 0.25 19.93
C SER A 399 -2.70 1.46 20.81
N THR A 400 -2.24 1.39 22.05
CA THR A 400 -2.39 2.43 23.08
C THR A 400 -1.06 2.76 23.78
N ASP A 401 0.05 2.23 23.27
CA ASP A 401 1.36 2.30 23.93
C ASP A 401 2.41 2.89 22.98
N LEU A 402 3.19 3.83 23.49
CA LEU A 402 4.20 4.58 22.74
C LEU A 402 5.64 4.13 22.97
N SER A 403 5.88 3.07 23.75
CA SER A 403 7.24 2.57 24.00
C SER A 403 7.97 2.11 22.73
N ASN A 404 7.23 1.81 21.66
CA ASN A 404 7.78 1.48 20.34
C ASN A 404 7.76 2.65 19.36
N ASN A 405 7.34 3.85 19.77
CA ASN A 405 7.50 5.05 18.94
C ASN A 405 8.97 5.44 18.87
N TYR A 406 9.44 5.84 17.69
CA TYR A 406 10.83 6.23 17.46
C TYR A 406 11.33 7.31 18.42
N PHE A 407 10.65 8.46 18.51
CA PHE A 407 11.12 9.57 19.34
C PHE A 407 11.02 9.30 20.84
N VAL A 408 10.05 8.49 21.25
CA VAL A 408 9.92 8.06 22.65
C VAL A 408 11.06 7.09 23.02
N ARG A 409 11.31 6.07 22.19
CA ARG A 409 12.32 5.05 22.49
C ARG A 409 13.75 5.60 22.48
N TYR A 410 14.04 6.57 21.62
CA TYR A 410 15.34 7.25 21.56
C TYR A 410 15.44 8.50 22.47
N GLY A 411 14.44 8.77 23.33
CA GLY A 411 14.47 9.87 24.32
C GLY A 411 14.36 11.27 23.72
N LYS A 412 14.11 11.40 22.42
CA LYS A 412 13.95 12.69 21.75
C LYS A 412 12.68 13.42 22.20
N ALA A 413 11.62 12.66 22.48
CA ALA A 413 10.39 13.18 23.06
C ALA A 413 10.62 13.76 24.47
N ASP A 414 11.49 13.15 25.27
CA ASP A 414 11.88 13.65 26.59
C ASP A 414 12.71 14.93 26.46
N GLU A 415 13.68 14.99 25.53
CA GLU A 415 14.46 16.20 25.26
C GLU A 415 13.57 17.39 24.87
N TRP A 416 12.52 17.15 24.09
CA TRP A 416 11.55 18.19 23.73
C TRP A 416 10.68 18.59 24.93
N ALA A 417 10.21 17.61 25.71
CA ALA A 417 9.40 17.82 26.91
C ALA A 417 10.14 18.62 27.99
N GLU A 418 11.42 18.29 28.25
CA GLU A 418 12.27 18.95 29.24
C GLU A 418 12.39 20.46 29.00
N LYS A 419 12.42 20.90 27.74
CA LYS A 419 12.43 22.33 27.37
C LYS A 419 11.20 23.10 27.86
N TYR A 420 10.12 22.40 28.20
CA TYR A 420 8.88 22.98 28.72
C TYR A 420 8.58 22.59 30.17
N ALA A 421 9.37 21.69 30.79
CA ALA A 421 9.12 21.16 32.12
C ALA A 421 9.01 22.26 33.20
N ASP A 422 9.97 23.20 33.23
CA ASP A 422 9.94 24.32 34.19
C ASP A 422 8.69 25.19 34.02
N ARG A 423 8.28 25.44 32.78
CA ARG A 423 7.10 26.25 32.46
C ARG A 423 5.82 25.53 32.91
N ILE A 424 5.73 24.22 32.67
CA ILE A 424 4.62 23.39 33.13
C ILE A 424 4.57 23.37 34.66
N GLN A 425 5.72 23.17 35.32
CA GLN A 425 5.80 23.14 36.77
C GLN A 425 5.39 24.49 37.41
N GLN A 426 5.72 25.62 36.78
CA GLN A 426 5.27 26.94 37.22
C GLN A 426 3.74 27.05 37.21
N HIS A 427 3.09 26.62 36.14
CA HIS A 427 1.63 26.62 36.03
C HIS A 427 0.97 25.65 37.02
N LEU A 428 1.54 24.45 37.22
CA LEU A 428 1.09 23.50 38.25
C LEU A 428 1.21 24.11 39.66
N ASN A 429 2.32 24.76 39.98
CA ASN A 429 2.52 25.43 41.27
C ASN A 429 1.54 26.59 41.48
N ALA A 430 1.18 27.29 40.40
CA ALA A 430 0.17 28.35 40.38
C ALA A 430 -1.27 27.82 40.47
N LYS A 431 -1.46 26.49 40.36
CA LYS A 431 -2.77 25.81 40.27
C LYS A 431 -3.58 26.27 39.07
N ASP A 432 -2.91 26.61 37.98
CA ASP A 432 -3.57 26.90 36.72
C ASP A 432 -4.20 25.62 36.16
N GLU A 433 -5.45 25.68 35.70
CA GLU A 433 -6.16 24.53 35.12
C GLU A 433 -5.74 24.26 33.66
N SER A 434 -5.17 25.27 33.01
CA SER A 434 -4.64 25.17 31.65
C SER A 434 -3.62 26.27 31.38
N PHE A 435 -2.75 26.05 30.41
CA PHE A 435 -1.89 27.09 29.84
C PHE A 435 -1.74 26.89 28.33
N SER A 436 -1.45 27.99 27.63
CA SER A 436 -1.23 27.99 26.18
C SER A 436 0.24 28.22 25.86
N ILE A 437 0.75 27.53 24.85
CA ILE A 437 2.05 27.82 24.26
C ILE A 437 1.81 28.51 22.92
N ASP A 438 2.24 29.76 22.81
CA ASP A 438 2.19 30.50 21.55
C ASP A 438 3.29 30.05 20.61
N VAL A 439 2.92 29.75 19.36
CA VAL A 439 3.86 29.44 18.27
C VAL A 439 4.47 30.75 17.78
N SER A 440 5.40 31.31 18.55
CA SER A 440 6.04 32.59 18.20
C SER A 440 7.20 32.38 17.23
N GLN A 441 6.89 32.13 15.95
CA GLN A 441 7.84 32.42 14.87
C GLN A 441 7.32 33.50 13.92
N ARG A 442 8.22 34.43 13.60
CA ARG A 442 8.02 35.80 13.10
C ARG A 442 7.55 35.91 11.65
N SER A 443 6.87 34.92 11.08
CA SER A 443 6.43 34.97 9.68
C SER A 443 5.24 34.08 9.31
N TYR A 444 4.37 33.67 10.25
CA TYR A 444 3.22 32.82 9.95
C TYR A 444 1.86 33.48 10.27
N ILE A 445 0.88 33.18 9.42
CA ILE A 445 -0.44 33.84 9.32
C ILE A 445 -1.26 33.63 10.60
N GLN A 446 -1.75 34.74 11.18
CA GLN A 446 -2.49 34.89 12.45
C GLN A 446 -3.89 34.22 12.52
N THR A 447 -4.09 33.04 11.93
CA THR A 447 -5.42 32.38 11.93
C THR A 447 -5.46 31.03 12.66
N GLU A 448 -4.43 30.68 13.43
CA GLU A 448 -4.31 29.34 14.04
C GLU A 448 -4.75 29.31 15.51
N LYS A 449 -5.45 28.23 15.90
CA LYS A 449 -5.80 27.96 17.30
C LYS A 449 -4.56 27.44 18.02
N HIS A 450 -4.18 28.13 19.10
CA HIS A 450 -3.02 27.80 19.93
C HIS A 450 -3.22 26.44 20.62
N PRO A 451 -2.18 25.59 20.72
CA PRO A 451 -2.26 24.37 21.52
C PRO A 451 -2.53 24.74 22.99
N GLN A 452 -3.69 24.29 23.50
CA GLN A 452 -4.03 24.38 24.91
C GLN A 452 -3.65 23.07 25.60
N PHE A 453 -2.90 23.20 26.69
CA PHE A 453 -2.53 22.09 27.56
C PHE A 453 -3.45 22.15 28.78
N HIS A 454 -4.22 21.08 28.99
CA HIS A 454 -5.01 20.90 30.19
C HIS A 454 -4.15 20.21 31.25
N LEU A 455 -4.01 20.83 32.41
CA LEU A 455 -3.27 20.26 33.53
C LEU A 455 -4.25 19.42 34.37
N ILE A 456 -3.97 18.12 34.52
CA ILE A 456 -4.76 17.24 35.39
C ILE A 456 -4.01 17.13 36.71
N PRO A 457 -4.48 17.75 37.81
CA PRO A 457 -3.92 17.51 39.13
C PRO A 457 -4.23 16.07 39.56
N ILE A 458 -3.19 15.29 39.87
CA ILE A 458 -3.35 14.02 40.58
C ILE A 458 -3.54 14.39 42.05
N GLU A 459 -4.75 14.21 42.59
CA GLU A 459 -4.97 14.27 44.03
C GLU A 459 -4.16 13.12 44.67
N MET A 460 -3.22 13.48 45.56
CA MET A 460 -2.43 12.53 46.35
C MET A 460 -3.25 11.84 47.43
#